data_AF-A0A1Y3QSE6-F1
#
_entry.id   AF-A0A1Y3QSE6-F1
#
_cell.length_a   1.000
_cell.length_b   1.000
_cell.length_c   1.000
_cell.angle_alpha   90.00
_cell.angle_beta   90.00
_cell.angle_gamma   90.00
#
_symmetry.space_group_name_H-M   'P 1'
#
loop_
_entity.id
_entity.type
_entity.pdbx_description
1 polymer ?
#
loop_
_entity_poly.entity_id
_entity_poly.type
_entity_poly.pdbx_seq_one_letter_code
_entity_poly.pdbx_strand_id
1 'polypeptide(L)'
;MKRHGNGKCLKLLLAAVIVFALAPATALAEETVVSADEVAQALAKGEPGVEKTIRIAVRADEDAEQLVVRMHADEILAIQGDHGRNLVVYDTPFGELAFIPGWDLEALSEEFGVPAEAIRFEVTITKPDGEQLEQIRQAAEAQGLALLAQPMAAVTMELRANGELLADEGFPGYLTQWLPADPAIDWESSAAMFYIPDTGEFRFVPATSSVRDGRQMLTVMTCKCGHYVLVKNEKTFSDATGDSYRAALNRLAARGVIQGTGGGLFQPDRLLTRAELAAMVVRFFGAVEEGSAELAAEAFDDVNADDWYAGYVGSLYRAGLLEGGTFHPNGNVTAEEIYNVLYSDPVIQFLFSFLDGPIQTGGSRVTRAEAALIFDQLLQAYELSIERAQQRSLQG
;
A
#
# COMPACT_ATOMS: atom_id res chain seq x y z
N MET A 1 24.50 -11.19 20.41
CA MET A 1 23.72 -11.68 21.58
C MET A 1 23.00 -10.50 22.25
N LYS A 2 21.67 -10.40 22.03
CA LYS A 2 20.63 -9.71 22.84
C LYS A 2 20.83 -8.20 23.13
N ARG A 3 19.90 -7.25 22.92
CA ARG A 3 18.43 -7.11 22.61
C ARG A 3 18.26 -5.62 22.24
N HIS A 4 17.34 -5.13 21.39
CA HIS A 4 15.88 -5.31 21.35
C HIS A 4 15.42 -5.11 19.89
N GLY A 5 15.15 -6.17 19.13
CA GLY A 5 13.78 -6.66 18.92
C GLY A 5 12.98 -6.93 20.20
N ASN A 6 11.95 -6.10 20.41
CA ASN A 6 10.67 -6.41 21.05
C ASN A 6 10.00 -5.08 21.43
N GLY A 7 9.25 -4.52 20.49
CA GLY A 7 8.04 -3.75 20.76
C GLY A 7 6.82 -4.62 20.55
N LYS A 8 6.85 -5.87 21.05
CA LYS A 8 5.67 -6.74 21.10
C LYS A 8 4.58 -6.07 21.90
N CYS A 9 3.37 -6.14 21.36
CA CYS A 9 2.12 -6.41 22.05
C CYS A 9 2.26 -6.45 23.59
N LEU A 10 1.63 -5.48 24.26
CA LEU A 10 1.05 -5.51 25.62
C LEU A 10 1.37 -4.27 26.48
N LYS A 11 0.76 -3.13 26.11
CA LYS A 11 0.20 -2.18 27.08
C LYS A 11 -1.17 -1.71 26.58
N LEU A 12 -2.16 -2.58 26.72
CA LEU A 12 -3.54 -2.21 27.02
C LEU A 12 -4.28 -3.47 27.49
N LEU A 13 -3.95 -3.89 28.71
CA LEU A 13 -4.87 -4.71 29.50
C LEU A 13 -5.68 -3.74 30.37
N LEU A 14 -7.00 -3.83 30.26
CA LEU A 14 -8.04 -3.07 30.98
C LEU A 14 -8.29 -1.62 30.52
N ALA A 15 -8.90 -1.48 29.35
CA ALA A 15 -10.21 -0.82 29.27
C ALA A 15 -11.21 -1.86 28.74
N ALA A 16 -11.77 -2.64 29.67
CA ALA A 16 -12.85 -3.55 29.37
C ALA A 16 -14.13 -2.75 29.05
N VAL A 17 -14.96 -3.36 28.21
CA VAL A 17 -16.43 -3.24 28.06
C VAL A 17 -16.84 -2.78 26.66
N ILE A 18 -17.15 -3.79 25.83
CA ILE A 18 -18.22 -3.79 24.83
C ILE A 18 -18.05 -2.77 23.70
N VAL A 19 -17.45 -3.23 22.61
CA VAL A 19 -18.19 -3.34 21.35
C VAL A 19 -17.89 -4.73 20.79
N PHE A 20 -18.66 -5.74 21.23
CA PHE A 20 -19.08 -6.71 20.23
C PHE A 20 -19.85 -5.83 19.25
N ALA A 21 -19.22 -5.42 18.15
CA ALA A 21 -20.02 -5.15 16.97
C ALA A 21 -20.63 -6.52 16.73
N LEU A 22 -21.89 -6.66 17.12
CA LEU A 22 -22.76 -7.68 16.56
C LEU A 22 -22.56 -7.48 15.07
N ALA A 23 -21.71 -8.32 14.47
CA ALA A 23 -21.64 -8.44 13.04
C ALA A 23 -23.11 -8.57 12.62
N PRO A 24 -23.64 -7.65 11.80
CA PRO A 24 -24.98 -7.83 11.28
C PRO A 24 -24.99 -9.23 10.70
N ALA A 25 -25.95 -10.05 11.14
CA ALA A 25 -26.01 -11.50 10.93
C ALA A 25 -25.29 -11.88 9.64
N THR A 26 -24.06 -12.39 9.78
CA THR A 26 -23.17 -12.68 8.65
C THR A 26 -23.98 -13.48 7.64
N ALA A 27 -24.17 -12.91 6.45
CA ALA A 27 -24.30 -13.74 5.27
C ALA A 27 -23.18 -14.78 5.38
N LEU A 28 -23.53 -16.07 5.30
CA LEU A 28 -22.57 -17.15 5.54
C LEU A 28 -21.36 -16.90 4.64
N ALA A 29 -20.19 -16.68 5.24
CA ALA A 29 -18.96 -16.50 4.51
C ALA A 29 -18.73 -17.76 3.66
N GLU A 30 -18.42 -17.57 2.39
CA GLU A 30 -18.03 -18.70 1.56
C GLU A 30 -16.56 -19.01 1.79
N GLU A 31 -16.29 -20.24 2.21
CA GLU A 31 -14.95 -20.66 2.58
C GLU A 31 -14.39 -21.61 1.53
N THR A 32 -13.18 -21.32 1.08
CA THR A 32 -12.37 -22.19 0.23
C THR A 32 -11.05 -22.50 0.93
N VAL A 33 -10.70 -23.78 1.00
CA VAL A 33 -9.39 -24.22 1.48
C VAL A 33 -8.60 -24.71 0.28
N VAL A 34 -7.44 -24.10 0.05
CA VAL A 34 -6.49 -24.52 -0.98
C VAL A 34 -5.95 -25.89 -0.59
N SER A 35 -6.15 -26.88 -1.45
CA SER A 35 -5.70 -28.24 -1.18
C SER A 35 -4.27 -28.50 -1.66
N ALA A 36 -3.58 -29.41 -0.97
CA ALA A 36 -2.27 -29.90 -1.40
C ALA A 36 -2.26 -30.43 -2.85
N ASP A 37 -3.35 -31.07 -3.30
CA ASP A 37 -3.47 -31.56 -4.67
C ASP A 37 -3.53 -30.43 -5.71
N GLU A 38 -4.23 -29.33 -5.41
CA GLU A 38 -4.28 -28.14 -6.27
C GLU A 38 -2.90 -27.49 -6.39
N VAL A 39 -2.19 -27.37 -5.27
CA VAL A 39 -0.82 -26.83 -5.25
C VAL A 39 0.14 -27.73 -6.01
N ALA A 40 0.08 -29.05 -5.80
CA ALA A 40 0.91 -30.00 -6.54
C ALA A 40 0.64 -29.96 -8.05
N GLN A 41 -0.63 -29.88 -8.46
CA GLN A 41 -1.01 -29.76 -9.87
C GLN A 41 -0.54 -28.44 -10.49
N ALA A 42 -0.60 -27.33 -9.75
CA ALA A 42 -0.11 -26.04 -10.21
C ALA A 42 1.43 -26.03 -10.33
N LEU A 43 2.14 -26.59 -9.35
CA LEU A 43 3.60 -26.70 -9.38
C LEU A 43 4.12 -27.59 -10.52
N ALA A 44 3.36 -28.61 -10.90
CA ALA A 44 3.67 -29.51 -12.02
C ALA A 44 3.54 -28.84 -13.41
N LYS A 45 2.88 -27.67 -13.50
CA LYS A 45 2.81 -26.88 -14.73
C LYS A 45 4.08 -26.02 -14.86
N GLY A 46 5.19 -26.65 -15.22
CA GLY A 46 6.47 -25.97 -15.41
C GLY A 46 7.64 -26.84 -14.99
N GLU A 47 8.84 -26.32 -15.15
CA GLU A 47 10.05 -27.01 -14.70
C GLU A 47 10.22 -26.84 -13.16
N PRO A 48 10.64 -27.88 -12.43
CA PRO A 48 10.99 -27.75 -11.02
C PRO A 48 12.13 -26.75 -10.81
N GLY A 49 12.04 -25.92 -9.78
CA GLY A 49 13.10 -24.95 -9.48
C GLY A 49 13.10 -23.68 -10.34
N VAL A 50 12.15 -23.55 -11.27
CA VAL A 50 12.00 -22.37 -12.12
C VAL A 50 10.85 -21.51 -11.62
N GLU A 51 11.07 -20.21 -11.52
CA GLU A 51 10.06 -19.22 -11.14
C GLU A 51 8.79 -19.38 -11.99
N LYS A 52 7.63 -19.55 -11.32
CA LYS A 52 6.34 -19.77 -11.96
C LYS A 52 5.22 -18.98 -11.28
N THR A 53 4.04 -19.00 -11.91
CA THR A 53 2.79 -18.44 -11.37
C THR A 53 1.89 -19.60 -10.94
N ILE A 54 1.59 -19.68 -9.65
CA ILE A 54 0.73 -20.68 -9.02
C ILE A 54 -0.69 -20.12 -8.97
N ARG A 55 -1.47 -20.42 -10.02
CA ARG A 55 -2.84 -19.95 -10.13
C ARG A 55 -3.82 -20.92 -9.46
N ILE A 56 -4.60 -20.41 -8.51
CA ILE A 56 -5.63 -21.13 -7.77
C ILE A 56 -6.97 -20.45 -8.08
N ALA A 57 -7.88 -21.22 -8.68
CA ALA A 57 -9.22 -20.73 -8.99
C ALA A 57 -10.10 -20.86 -7.74
N VAL A 58 -10.53 -19.73 -7.21
CA VAL A 58 -11.43 -19.66 -6.06
C VAL A 58 -12.83 -19.40 -6.59
N ARG A 59 -13.76 -20.30 -6.25
CA ARG A 59 -15.16 -20.16 -6.65
C ARG A 59 -15.96 -19.61 -5.49
N ALA A 60 -16.83 -18.65 -5.79
CA ALA A 60 -17.85 -18.20 -4.88
C ALA A 60 -19.16 -17.92 -5.64
N ASP A 61 -20.31 -17.96 -4.95
CA ASP A 61 -21.58 -17.54 -5.53
C ASP A 61 -21.54 -16.03 -5.89
N GLU A 62 -22.31 -15.62 -6.90
CA GLU A 62 -22.29 -14.23 -7.41
C GLU A 62 -22.71 -13.20 -6.33
N ASP A 63 -23.59 -13.62 -5.41
CA ASP A 63 -24.11 -12.84 -4.29
C ASP A 63 -23.31 -13.01 -2.99
N ALA A 64 -22.20 -13.77 -3.00
CA ALA A 64 -21.33 -13.88 -1.84
C ALA A 64 -20.86 -12.49 -1.39
N GLU A 65 -21.12 -12.14 -0.13
CA GLU A 65 -20.69 -10.87 0.48
C GLU A 65 -19.26 -10.98 1.04
N GLN A 66 -18.83 -12.20 1.37
CA GLN A 66 -17.53 -12.49 1.92
C GLN A 66 -17.00 -13.83 1.39
N LEU A 67 -15.71 -13.83 1.05
CA LEU A 67 -14.94 -15.00 0.63
C LEU A 67 -13.72 -15.15 1.53
N VAL A 68 -13.50 -16.35 2.05
CA VAL A 68 -12.33 -16.69 2.86
C VAL A 68 -11.53 -17.78 2.16
N VAL A 69 -10.26 -17.51 1.89
CA VAL A 69 -9.32 -18.45 1.24
C VAL A 69 -8.24 -18.83 2.24
N ARG A 70 -8.11 -20.13 2.54
CA ARG A 70 -7.11 -20.64 3.48
C ARG A 70 -6.06 -21.50 2.81
N MET A 71 -4.81 -21.33 3.19
CA MET A 71 -3.68 -22.16 2.79
C MET A 71 -2.95 -22.66 4.04
N HIS A 72 -2.64 -23.95 4.09
CA HIS A 72 -1.88 -24.57 5.18
C HIS A 72 -0.38 -24.37 4.99
N ALA A 73 0.37 -24.51 6.08
CA ALA A 73 1.83 -24.41 6.07
C ALA A 73 2.50 -25.31 5.03
N ASP A 74 2.01 -26.54 4.84
CA ASP A 74 2.59 -27.50 3.88
C ASP A 74 2.50 -26.99 2.44
N GLU A 75 1.37 -26.37 2.06
CA GLU A 75 1.21 -25.77 0.73
C GLU A 75 2.14 -24.57 0.54
N ILE A 76 2.25 -23.70 1.55
CA ILE A 76 3.15 -22.55 1.54
C ILE A 76 4.59 -23.01 1.34
N LEU A 77 5.04 -23.98 2.15
CA LEU A 77 6.39 -24.54 2.11
C LEU A 77 6.66 -25.27 0.79
N ALA A 78 5.68 -25.95 0.20
CA ALA A 78 5.82 -26.58 -1.11
C ALA A 78 6.06 -25.54 -2.22
N ILE A 79 5.33 -24.43 -2.20
CA ILE A 79 5.47 -23.34 -3.18
C ILE A 79 6.83 -22.64 -3.02
N GLN A 80 7.21 -22.31 -1.78
CA GLN A 80 8.50 -21.69 -1.46
C GLN A 80 9.68 -22.61 -1.79
N GLY A 81 9.55 -23.90 -1.48
CA GLY A 81 10.58 -24.91 -1.68
C GLY A 81 10.84 -25.24 -3.15
N ASP A 82 9.84 -25.09 -4.03
CA ASP A 82 10.05 -25.16 -5.48
C ASP A 82 10.83 -23.93 -5.97
N HIS A 83 10.37 -22.71 -5.67
CA HIS A 83 11.14 -21.49 -5.94
C HIS A 83 10.65 -20.30 -5.10
N GLY A 84 11.55 -19.63 -4.38
CA GLY A 84 11.21 -18.55 -3.44
C GLY A 84 10.61 -17.28 -4.06
N ARG A 85 10.56 -17.17 -5.39
CA ARG A 85 9.88 -16.08 -6.10
C ARG A 85 8.56 -16.51 -6.76
N ASN A 86 8.07 -17.72 -6.51
CA ASN A 86 6.79 -18.17 -7.06
C ASN A 86 5.66 -17.21 -6.69
N LEU A 87 4.89 -16.78 -7.68
CA LEU A 87 3.78 -15.86 -7.51
C LEU A 87 2.50 -16.68 -7.34
N VAL A 88 1.85 -16.58 -6.20
CA VAL A 88 0.52 -17.15 -5.99
C VAL A 88 -0.50 -16.16 -6.53
N VAL A 89 -1.47 -16.65 -7.31
CA VAL A 89 -2.59 -15.86 -7.82
C VAL A 89 -3.89 -16.56 -7.43
N TYR A 90 -4.68 -15.92 -6.58
CA TYR A 90 -6.07 -16.29 -6.34
C TYR A 90 -6.94 -15.61 -7.39
N ASP A 91 -7.53 -16.41 -8.26
CA ASP A 91 -8.50 -15.97 -9.26
C ASP A 91 -9.90 -16.09 -8.66
N THR A 92 -10.50 -14.96 -8.28
CA THR A 92 -11.75 -14.91 -7.51
C THR A 92 -12.84 -14.17 -8.29
N PRO A 93 -14.14 -14.35 -7.94
CA PRO A 93 -15.21 -13.56 -8.54
C PRO A 93 -15.10 -12.04 -8.31
N PHE A 94 -14.31 -11.61 -7.30
CA PHE A 94 -14.10 -10.20 -6.97
C PHE A 94 -12.87 -9.58 -7.66
N GLY A 95 -12.06 -10.38 -8.34
CA GLY A 95 -10.77 -9.95 -8.91
C GLY A 95 -9.66 -10.97 -8.69
N GLU A 96 -8.44 -10.61 -9.07
CA GLU A 96 -7.24 -11.39 -8.78
C GLU A 96 -6.51 -10.83 -7.57
N LEU A 97 -6.07 -11.69 -6.65
CA LEU A 97 -5.09 -11.35 -5.62
C LEU A 97 -3.80 -12.10 -5.91
N ALA A 98 -2.69 -11.36 -6.09
CA ALA A 98 -1.39 -11.94 -6.39
C ALA A 98 -0.35 -11.57 -5.31
N PHE A 99 0.38 -12.56 -4.80
CA PHE A 99 1.39 -12.35 -3.75
C PHE A 99 2.50 -13.39 -3.83
N ILE A 100 3.67 -13.07 -3.25
CA ILE A 100 4.77 -14.03 -3.09
C ILE A 100 4.78 -14.48 -1.62
N PRO A 101 4.53 -15.75 -1.31
CA PRO A 101 4.57 -16.24 0.06
C PRO A 101 6.02 -16.25 0.55
N GLY A 102 6.42 -15.23 1.32
CA GLY A 102 7.80 -15.03 1.77
C GLY A 102 8.03 -15.30 3.26
N TRP A 103 7.06 -15.89 3.96
CA TRP A 103 7.09 -16.05 5.41
C TRP A 103 8.13 -17.06 5.88
N ASP A 104 8.86 -16.70 6.93
CA ASP A 104 9.66 -17.62 7.72
C ASP A 104 8.76 -18.30 8.77
N LEU A 105 8.11 -19.39 8.36
CA LEU A 105 7.18 -20.12 9.22
C LEU A 105 7.87 -20.75 10.43
N GLU A 106 9.18 -21.05 10.35
CA GLU A 106 9.95 -21.57 11.48
C GLU A 106 10.16 -20.47 12.52
N ALA A 107 10.59 -19.28 12.10
CA ALA A 107 10.74 -18.14 13.00
C ALA A 107 9.41 -17.79 13.69
N LEU A 108 8.29 -17.79 12.96
CA LEU A 108 6.95 -17.56 13.53
C LEU A 108 6.54 -18.67 14.51
N SER A 109 6.80 -19.93 14.17
CA SER A 109 6.57 -21.08 15.04
C SER A 109 7.33 -20.92 16.37
N GLU A 110 8.61 -20.57 16.32
CA GLU A 110 9.42 -20.30 17.52
C GLU A 110 8.92 -19.08 18.30
N GLU A 111 8.54 -18.01 17.59
CA GLU A 111 8.12 -16.76 18.18
C GLU A 111 6.83 -16.88 18.99
N PHE A 112 5.85 -17.59 18.44
CA PHE A 112 4.51 -17.74 19.01
C PHE A 112 4.33 -19.05 19.78
N GLY A 113 5.30 -19.96 19.73
CA GLY A 113 5.25 -21.24 20.45
C GLY A 113 4.16 -22.19 19.93
N VAL A 114 3.84 -22.11 18.64
CA VAL A 114 2.88 -22.98 17.96
C VAL A 114 3.60 -23.85 16.94
N PRO A 115 3.20 -25.12 16.71
CA PRO A 115 3.79 -25.92 15.65
C PRO A 115 3.62 -25.24 14.28
N ALA A 116 4.67 -25.20 13.45
CA ALA A 116 4.60 -24.63 12.09
C ALA A 116 3.44 -25.23 11.27
N GLU A 117 3.19 -26.53 11.41
CA GLU A 117 2.07 -27.25 10.78
C GLU A 117 0.68 -26.76 11.20
N ALA A 118 0.56 -26.05 12.33
CA ALA A 118 -0.69 -25.46 12.80
C ALA A 118 -0.93 -24.05 12.22
N ILE A 119 0.09 -23.44 11.60
CA ILE A 119 -0.01 -22.13 10.96
C ILE A 119 -0.82 -22.27 9.66
N ARG A 120 -1.69 -21.28 9.44
CA ARG A 120 -2.56 -21.11 8.29
C ARG A 120 -2.41 -19.69 7.80
N PHE A 121 -2.33 -19.51 6.49
CA PHE A 121 -2.52 -18.21 5.85
C PHE A 121 -3.98 -18.08 5.43
N GLU A 122 -4.63 -17.00 5.86
CA GLU A 122 -6.03 -16.70 5.58
C GLU A 122 -6.13 -15.38 4.83
N VAL A 123 -6.82 -15.40 3.68
CA VAL A 123 -7.21 -14.20 2.94
C VAL A 123 -8.71 -14.08 3.02
N THR A 124 -9.18 -12.96 3.55
CA THR A 124 -10.61 -12.64 3.61
C THR A 124 -10.89 -11.45 2.69
N ILE A 125 -11.78 -11.66 1.72
CA ILE A 125 -12.24 -10.64 0.78
C ILE A 125 -13.70 -10.34 1.10
N THR A 126 -14.00 -9.09 1.46
CA THR A 126 -15.33 -8.69 1.93
C THR A 126 -15.84 -7.50 1.12
N LYS A 127 -17.02 -7.63 0.51
CA LYS A 127 -17.70 -6.50 -0.12
C LYS A 127 -18.08 -5.47 0.96
N PRO A 128 -17.90 -4.16 0.70
CA PRO A 128 -18.39 -3.13 1.61
C PRO A 128 -19.92 -3.20 1.69
N ASP A 129 -20.47 -3.22 2.90
CA ASP A 129 -21.91 -3.16 3.10
C ASP A 129 -22.48 -1.75 2.84
N GLY A 130 -23.81 -1.61 2.91
CA GLY A 130 -24.48 -0.33 2.65
C GLY A 130 -24.08 0.81 3.59
N GLU A 131 -23.71 0.52 4.84
CA GLU A 131 -23.27 1.52 5.81
C GLU A 131 -21.85 1.98 5.48
N GLN A 132 -20.94 1.04 5.20
CA GLN A 132 -19.57 1.31 4.80
C GLN A 132 -19.50 2.10 3.49
N LEU A 133 -20.32 1.73 2.50
CA LEU A 133 -20.42 2.45 1.23
C LEU A 133 -20.83 3.91 1.44
N GLU A 134 -21.80 4.16 2.31
CA GLU A 134 -22.27 5.51 2.61
C GLU A 134 -21.24 6.32 3.41
N GLN A 135 -20.56 5.67 4.37
CA GLN A 135 -19.47 6.29 5.14
C GLN A 135 -18.32 6.74 4.22
N ILE A 136 -17.89 5.87 3.30
CA ILE A 136 -16.84 6.17 2.31
C ILE A 136 -17.27 7.32 1.40
N ARG A 137 -18.52 7.29 0.92
CA ARG A 137 -19.07 8.35 0.05
C ARG A 137 -19.07 9.71 0.75
N GLN A 138 -19.56 9.76 1.99
CA GLN A 138 -19.59 11.00 2.77
C GLN A 138 -18.18 11.53 3.06
N ALA A 139 -17.24 10.65 3.41
CA ALA A 139 -15.85 11.02 3.65
C ALA A 139 -15.18 11.58 2.38
N ALA A 140 -15.44 10.96 1.22
CA ALA A 140 -14.93 11.41 -0.07
C ALA A 140 -15.47 12.81 -0.42
N GLU A 141 -16.79 13.02 -0.29
CA GLU A 141 -17.44 14.31 -0.56
C GLU A 141 -16.93 15.43 0.36
N ALA A 142 -16.75 15.14 1.65
CA ALA A 142 -16.20 16.10 2.61
C ALA A 142 -14.78 16.57 2.25
N GLN A 143 -14.01 15.74 1.54
CA GLN A 143 -12.64 16.03 1.09
C GLN A 143 -12.59 16.52 -0.37
N GLY A 144 -13.75 16.68 -1.02
CA GLY A 144 -13.85 17.12 -2.41
C GLY A 144 -13.38 16.07 -3.43
N LEU A 145 -13.41 14.78 -3.05
CA LEU A 145 -13.08 13.64 -3.90
C LEU A 145 -14.36 13.12 -4.56
N ALA A 146 -14.30 12.83 -5.85
CA ALA A 146 -15.41 12.19 -6.57
C ALA A 146 -15.09 10.70 -6.80
N LEU A 147 -15.90 9.80 -6.24
CA LEU A 147 -15.76 8.36 -6.49
C LEU A 147 -16.03 8.06 -7.98
N LEU A 148 -15.12 7.34 -8.63
CA LEU A 148 -15.23 6.94 -10.05
C LEU A 148 -15.79 5.53 -10.23
N ALA A 149 -15.73 4.72 -9.19
CA ALA A 149 -16.26 3.36 -9.14
C ALA A 149 -16.79 3.06 -7.73
N GLN A 150 -17.50 1.94 -7.57
CA GLN A 150 -17.81 1.45 -6.23
C GLN A 150 -16.50 1.13 -5.49
N PRO A 151 -16.42 1.38 -4.17
CA PRO A 151 -15.30 0.96 -3.34
C PRO A 151 -14.99 -0.52 -3.54
N MET A 152 -13.70 -0.82 -3.63
CA MET A 152 -13.18 -2.16 -3.83
C MET A 152 -13.49 -3.04 -2.60
N ALA A 153 -13.61 -4.35 -2.83
CA ALA A 153 -13.73 -5.30 -1.74
C ALA A 153 -12.52 -5.17 -0.80
N ALA A 154 -12.78 -5.15 0.50
CA ALA A 154 -11.71 -5.12 1.49
C ALA A 154 -10.99 -6.46 1.50
N VAL A 155 -9.66 -6.40 1.45
CA VAL A 155 -8.81 -7.59 1.58
C VAL A 155 -8.16 -7.56 2.95
N THR A 156 -8.24 -8.67 3.66
CA THR A 156 -7.54 -8.92 4.92
C THR A 156 -6.66 -10.15 4.74
N MET A 157 -5.41 -10.07 5.18
CA MET A 157 -4.41 -11.15 5.06
C MET A 157 -3.85 -11.43 6.44
N GLU A 158 -4.01 -12.66 6.93
CA GLU A 158 -3.69 -13.02 8.31
C GLU A 158 -2.95 -14.35 8.38
N LEU A 159 -2.01 -14.46 9.32
CA LEU A 159 -1.47 -15.73 9.75
C LEU A 159 -2.16 -16.13 11.05
N ARG A 160 -2.77 -17.32 11.05
CA ARG A 160 -3.52 -17.86 12.19
C ARG A 160 -3.00 -19.23 12.60
N ALA A 161 -3.10 -19.55 13.89
CA ALA A 161 -2.93 -20.91 14.39
C ALA A 161 -3.97 -21.19 15.46
N ASN A 162 -4.59 -22.38 15.41
CA ASN A 162 -5.64 -22.79 16.36
C ASN A 162 -6.81 -21.79 16.49
N GLY A 163 -7.09 -21.03 15.43
CA GLY A 163 -8.13 -19.98 15.42
C GLY A 163 -7.67 -18.62 15.97
N GLU A 164 -6.48 -18.53 16.56
CA GLU A 164 -5.90 -17.29 17.05
C GLU A 164 -5.09 -16.59 15.97
N LEU A 165 -5.16 -15.26 15.93
CA LEU A 165 -4.35 -14.41 15.08
C LEU A 165 -2.91 -14.39 15.60
N LEU A 166 -1.95 -14.78 14.76
CA LEU A 166 -0.52 -14.68 15.05
C LEU A 166 0.03 -13.34 14.57
N ALA A 167 -0.31 -12.97 13.33
CA ALA A 167 0.15 -11.76 12.68
C ALA A 167 -0.88 -11.26 11.65
N ASP A 168 -1.11 -9.96 11.64
CA ASP A 168 -1.91 -9.19 10.68
C ASP A 168 -1.00 -8.29 9.83
N GLU A 169 0.12 -8.84 9.38
CA GLU A 169 1.06 -8.05 8.59
C GLU A 169 0.46 -7.88 7.20
N GLY A 170 0.04 -6.66 6.86
CA GLY A 170 -0.31 -6.33 5.48
C GLY A 170 0.90 -6.60 4.58
N PHE A 171 0.89 -7.73 3.88
CA PHE A 171 2.02 -8.13 3.04
C PHE A 171 1.98 -7.41 1.70
N PRO A 172 3.14 -7.09 1.09
CA PRO A 172 3.19 -6.57 -0.26
C PRO A 172 2.57 -7.58 -1.23
N GLY A 173 1.39 -7.24 -1.73
CA GLY A 173 0.64 -7.98 -2.73
C GLY A 173 0.08 -7.05 -3.79
N TYR A 174 -0.47 -7.64 -4.84
CA TYR A 174 -1.14 -6.93 -5.91
C TYR A 174 -2.60 -7.36 -5.95
N LEU A 175 -3.49 -6.41 -5.71
CA LEU A 175 -4.93 -6.62 -5.84
C LEU A 175 -5.37 -6.06 -7.19
N THR A 176 -5.95 -6.91 -8.02
CA THR A 176 -6.51 -6.52 -9.31
C THR A 176 -8.03 -6.66 -9.26
N GLN A 177 -8.74 -5.55 -9.44
CA GLN A 177 -10.20 -5.57 -9.59
C GLN A 177 -10.60 -5.24 -11.02
N TRP A 178 -11.63 -5.93 -11.48
CA TRP A 178 -12.31 -5.63 -12.73
C TRP A 178 -13.16 -4.37 -12.55
N LEU A 179 -12.91 -3.36 -13.37
CA LEU A 179 -13.70 -2.13 -13.42
C LEU A 179 -14.73 -2.20 -14.57
N PRO A 180 -15.80 -1.38 -14.51
CA PRO A 180 -16.60 -1.08 -15.68
C PRO A 180 -15.73 -0.63 -16.86
N ALA A 181 -16.11 -0.99 -18.08
CA ALA A 181 -15.24 -0.90 -19.26
C ALA A 181 -15.00 0.53 -19.82
N ASP A 182 -15.71 1.56 -19.34
CA ASP A 182 -15.71 2.91 -19.94
C ASP A 182 -16.08 3.96 -18.86
N PRO A 183 -15.37 5.10 -18.76
CA PRO A 183 -14.21 5.55 -19.55
C PRO A 183 -12.84 5.21 -18.97
N ALA A 184 -11.83 5.29 -19.86
CA ALA A 184 -10.42 5.21 -19.48
C ALA A 184 -10.10 6.21 -18.35
N ILE A 185 -9.27 5.78 -17.41
CA ILE A 185 -8.91 6.59 -16.25
C ILE A 185 -7.90 7.66 -16.69
N ASP A 186 -8.26 8.92 -16.47
CA ASP A 186 -7.30 10.02 -16.57
C ASP A 186 -6.45 10.08 -15.30
N TRP A 187 -5.27 9.46 -15.35
CA TRP A 187 -4.34 9.40 -14.24
C TRP A 187 -3.67 10.74 -13.89
N GLU A 188 -3.82 11.79 -14.69
CA GLU A 188 -3.39 13.15 -14.31
C GLU A 188 -4.31 13.78 -13.26
N SER A 189 -5.58 13.37 -13.23
CA SER A 189 -6.59 13.91 -12.32
C SER A 189 -7.26 12.87 -11.42
N SER A 190 -6.82 11.61 -11.49
CA SER A 190 -7.38 10.49 -10.73
C SER A 190 -6.31 9.78 -9.89
N ALA A 191 -6.76 9.09 -8.85
CA ALA A 191 -5.91 8.31 -7.96
C ALA A 191 -6.65 7.09 -7.39
N ALA A 192 -5.90 6.01 -7.16
CA ALA A 192 -6.33 4.97 -6.24
C ALA A 192 -5.91 5.38 -4.82
N MET A 193 -6.81 5.20 -3.86
CA MET A 193 -6.57 5.56 -2.46
C MET A 193 -7.07 4.47 -1.52
N PHE A 194 -6.36 4.28 -0.42
CA PHE A 194 -6.79 3.48 0.72
C PHE A 194 -7.64 4.33 1.66
N TYR A 195 -8.80 3.82 2.06
CA TYR A 195 -9.69 4.47 3.02
C TYR A 195 -9.41 3.97 4.44
N ILE A 196 -9.26 4.89 5.39
CA ILE A 196 -9.07 4.59 6.81
C ILE A 196 -10.40 4.87 7.54
N PRO A 197 -11.15 3.83 7.95
CA PRO A 197 -12.48 4.03 8.54
C PRO A 197 -12.47 4.86 9.83
N ASP A 198 -11.45 4.69 10.66
CA ASP A 198 -11.36 5.35 11.98
C ASP A 198 -11.22 6.87 11.88
N THR A 199 -10.53 7.36 10.85
CA THR A 199 -10.25 8.79 10.65
C THR A 199 -11.04 9.40 9.49
N GLY A 200 -11.58 8.56 8.61
CA GLY A 200 -12.17 8.99 7.34
C GLY A 200 -11.13 9.45 6.31
N GLU A 201 -9.84 9.30 6.57
CA GLU A 201 -8.77 9.75 5.67
C GLU A 201 -8.61 8.84 4.45
N PHE A 202 -8.18 9.45 3.34
CA PHE A 202 -7.74 8.72 2.16
C PHE A 202 -6.23 8.88 1.98
N ARG A 203 -5.52 7.75 1.82
CA ARG A 203 -4.07 7.74 1.57
C ARG A 203 -3.78 7.20 0.18
N PHE A 204 -2.80 7.80 -0.49
CA PHE A 204 -2.35 7.32 -1.80
C PHE A 204 -1.94 5.84 -1.77
N VAL A 205 -2.32 5.12 -2.82
CA VAL A 205 -1.84 3.77 -3.09
C VAL A 205 -1.37 3.70 -4.54
N PRO A 206 -0.15 3.18 -4.80
CA PRO A 206 0.33 2.95 -6.15
C PRO A 206 -0.60 2.03 -6.94
N ALA A 207 -0.98 2.44 -8.15
CA ALA A 207 -1.91 1.71 -8.99
C ALA A 207 -1.67 1.96 -10.48
N THR A 208 -2.00 0.98 -11.31
CA THR A 208 -2.08 1.13 -12.77
C THR A 208 -3.42 0.59 -13.27
N SER A 209 -3.78 0.96 -14.50
CA SER A 209 -4.93 0.38 -15.18
C SER A 209 -4.53 -0.23 -16.51
N SER A 210 -5.13 -1.37 -16.85
CA SER A 210 -4.95 -2.00 -18.15
C SER A 210 -6.28 -2.53 -18.68
N VAL A 211 -6.28 -3.12 -19.88
CA VAL A 211 -7.47 -3.72 -20.49
C VAL A 211 -7.18 -5.17 -20.85
N ARG A 212 -8.07 -6.07 -20.46
CA ARG A 212 -8.04 -7.49 -20.83
C ARG A 212 -9.44 -7.96 -21.19
N ASP A 213 -9.56 -8.67 -22.31
CA ASP A 213 -10.84 -9.21 -22.80
C ASP A 213 -11.98 -8.17 -22.86
N GLY A 214 -11.63 -6.92 -23.21
CA GLY A 214 -12.56 -5.79 -23.30
C GLY A 214 -13.01 -5.22 -21.95
N ARG A 215 -12.43 -5.65 -20.83
CA ARG A 215 -12.69 -5.14 -19.48
C ARG A 215 -11.50 -4.36 -18.97
N GLN A 216 -11.75 -3.22 -18.34
CA GLN A 216 -10.72 -2.46 -17.67
C GLN A 216 -10.37 -3.13 -16.34
N MET A 217 -9.09 -3.14 -16.00
CA MET A 217 -8.55 -3.67 -14.76
C MET A 217 -7.86 -2.54 -14.02
N LEU A 218 -8.09 -2.44 -12.71
CA LEU A 218 -7.29 -1.63 -11.80
C LEU A 218 -6.46 -2.57 -10.96
N THR A 219 -5.14 -2.43 -11.02
CA THR A 219 -4.23 -3.15 -10.13
C THR A 219 -3.61 -2.17 -9.16
N VAL A 220 -3.82 -2.40 -7.86
CA VAL A 220 -3.21 -1.66 -6.76
C VAL A 220 -2.12 -2.52 -6.12
N MET A 221 -1.01 -1.91 -5.74
CA MET A 221 -0.05 -2.55 -4.84
C MET A 221 -0.50 -2.31 -3.41
N THR A 222 -0.86 -3.38 -2.69
CA THR A 222 -1.29 -3.32 -1.29
C THR A 222 -0.20 -3.81 -0.36
N CYS A 223 -0.08 -3.16 0.79
CA CYS A 223 0.61 -3.64 2.00
C CYS A 223 -0.24 -3.36 3.25
N LYS A 224 -1.54 -3.11 3.07
CA LYS A 224 -2.48 -2.78 4.16
C LYS A 224 -3.81 -3.46 3.90
N CYS A 225 -4.49 -3.88 4.97
CA CYS A 225 -5.80 -4.50 4.86
C CYS A 225 -6.88 -3.41 4.92
N GLY A 226 -7.92 -3.51 4.08
CA GLY A 226 -9.06 -2.58 4.08
C GLY A 226 -9.56 -2.16 2.69
N HIS A 227 -10.31 -1.07 2.63
CA HIS A 227 -10.99 -0.63 1.41
C HIS A 227 -10.12 0.27 0.53
N TYR A 228 -10.17 0.02 -0.77
CA TYR A 228 -9.57 0.87 -1.79
C TYR A 228 -10.66 1.56 -2.60
N VAL A 229 -10.37 2.78 -3.02
CA VAL A 229 -11.27 3.58 -3.85
C VAL A 229 -10.52 4.15 -5.04
N LEU A 230 -11.22 4.26 -6.16
CA LEU A 230 -10.78 5.04 -7.31
C LEU A 230 -11.50 6.38 -7.29
N VAL A 231 -10.74 7.46 -7.24
CA VAL A 231 -11.30 8.82 -7.12
C VAL A 231 -10.75 9.74 -8.20
N LYS A 232 -11.58 10.70 -8.63
CA LYS A 232 -11.13 11.90 -9.29
C LYS A 232 -10.82 12.96 -8.22
N ASN A 233 -9.62 13.52 -8.29
CA ASN A 233 -9.10 14.54 -7.40
C ASN A 233 -8.32 15.59 -8.20
N GLU A 234 -9.03 16.37 -9.00
CA GLU A 234 -8.40 17.36 -9.86
C GLU A 234 -7.86 18.54 -9.03
N LYS A 235 -6.52 18.68 -9.01
CA LYS A 235 -5.82 19.75 -8.30
C LYS A 235 -4.89 20.47 -9.27
N THR A 236 -5.10 21.78 -9.41
CA THR A 236 -4.28 22.66 -10.25
C THR A 236 -3.86 23.89 -9.44
N PHE A 237 -2.78 24.53 -9.87
CA PHE A 237 -2.20 25.70 -9.21
C PHE A 237 -2.00 26.81 -10.22
N SER A 238 -2.40 28.03 -9.86
CA SER A 238 -2.44 29.16 -10.80
C SER A 238 -1.05 29.68 -11.20
N ASP A 239 -0.03 29.42 -10.38
CA ASP A 239 1.37 29.78 -10.60
C ASP A 239 2.22 28.65 -11.21
N ALA A 240 1.63 27.46 -11.42
CA ALA A 240 2.31 26.31 -12.00
C ALA A 240 2.12 26.25 -13.53
N THR A 241 2.54 27.30 -14.23
CA THR A 241 2.37 27.41 -15.69
C THR A 241 3.45 26.71 -16.51
N GLY A 242 4.46 26.12 -15.87
CA GLY A 242 5.60 25.49 -16.56
C GLY A 242 5.26 24.11 -17.11
N ASP A 243 5.28 23.95 -18.44
CA ASP A 243 4.93 22.69 -19.10
C ASP A 243 5.86 21.52 -18.73
N SER A 244 7.11 21.78 -18.34
CA SER A 244 8.08 20.74 -18.00
C SER A 244 7.73 19.94 -16.76
N TYR A 245 7.03 20.51 -15.77
CA TYR A 245 6.69 19.86 -14.50
C TYR A 245 5.20 19.78 -14.22
N ARG A 246 4.34 20.48 -14.98
CA ARG A 246 2.91 20.60 -14.69
C ARG A 246 2.18 19.26 -14.64
N ALA A 247 2.46 18.34 -15.57
CA ALA A 247 1.82 17.02 -15.57
C ALA A 247 2.23 16.18 -14.34
N ALA A 248 3.52 16.17 -14.00
CA ALA A 248 4.05 15.52 -12.79
C ALA A 248 3.42 16.10 -11.51
N LEU A 249 3.35 17.43 -11.43
CA LEU A 249 2.69 18.13 -10.33
C LEU A 249 1.23 17.74 -10.19
N ASN A 250 0.47 17.75 -11.29
CA ASN A 250 -0.95 17.40 -11.28
C ASN A 250 -1.17 15.95 -10.84
N ARG A 251 -0.40 15.00 -11.40
CA ARG A 251 -0.46 13.57 -11.00
C ARG A 251 -0.24 13.37 -9.51
N LEU A 252 0.82 13.99 -8.97
CA LEU A 252 1.17 13.88 -7.55
C LEU A 252 0.19 14.62 -6.64
N ALA A 253 -0.37 15.74 -7.10
CA ALA A 253 -1.40 16.48 -6.37
C ALA A 253 -2.74 15.74 -6.35
N ALA A 254 -3.13 15.09 -7.43
CA ALA A 254 -4.30 14.22 -7.50
C ALA A 254 -4.19 13.02 -6.55
N ARG A 255 -2.97 12.54 -6.34
CA ARG A 255 -2.66 11.49 -5.34
C ARG A 255 -2.49 12.05 -3.93
N GLY A 256 -2.56 13.37 -3.72
CA GLY A 256 -2.36 14.01 -2.41
C GLY A 256 -0.92 13.97 -1.89
N VAL A 257 0.04 13.48 -2.69
CA VAL A 257 1.47 13.43 -2.35
C VAL A 257 2.02 14.85 -2.24
N ILE A 258 1.69 15.70 -3.21
CA ILE A 258 2.05 17.12 -3.23
C ILE A 258 0.83 17.97 -2.86
N GLN A 259 1.07 18.97 -2.02
CA GLN A 259 0.09 20.00 -1.67
C GLN A 259 0.64 21.39 -1.98
N GLY A 260 -0.27 22.30 -2.29
CA GLY A 260 0.05 23.72 -2.48
C GLY A 260 0.41 24.42 -1.18
N THR A 261 0.79 25.69 -1.30
CA THR A 261 1.17 26.56 -0.18
C THR A 261 0.00 27.40 0.35
N GLY A 262 -1.20 27.18 -0.19
CA GLY A 262 -2.41 27.98 0.09
C GLY A 262 -2.76 28.93 -1.06
N GLY A 263 -3.99 29.46 -1.05
CA GLY A 263 -4.45 30.44 -2.04
C GLY A 263 -4.47 29.96 -3.51
N GLY A 264 -4.41 28.64 -3.75
CA GLY A 264 -4.30 28.07 -5.09
C GLY A 264 -2.89 28.13 -5.70
N LEU A 265 -1.86 28.30 -4.86
CA LEU A 265 -0.45 28.44 -5.29
C LEU A 265 0.39 27.20 -4.95
N PHE A 266 1.37 26.88 -5.79
CA PHE A 266 2.35 25.82 -5.60
C PHE A 266 3.75 26.33 -5.24
N GLN A 267 4.13 27.50 -5.74
CA GLN A 267 5.47 28.11 -5.66
C GLN A 267 6.56 27.23 -6.27
N PRO A 268 6.52 26.99 -7.60
CA PRO A 268 7.41 26.03 -8.28
C PRO A 268 8.90 26.32 -8.10
N ASP A 269 9.30 27.59 -8.15
CA ASP A 269 10.72 28.01 -8.09
C ASP A 269 11.25 28.15 -6.66
N ARG A 270 10.40 28.00 -5.64
CA ARG A 270 10.83 28.05 -4.24
C ARG A 270 11.58 26.76 -3.91
N LEU A 271 12.68 26.87 -3.16
CA LEU A 271 13.41 25.72 -2.64
C LEU A 271 12.53 24.87 -1.70
N LEU A 272 12.64 23.55 -1.83
CA LEU A 272 11.94 22.58 -0.99
C LEU A 272 12.58 22.52 0.39
N THR A 273 11.77 22.62 1.44
CA THR A 273 12.25 22.49 2.83
C THR A 273 12.28 21.03 3.29
N ARG A 274 13.06 20.74 4.32
CA ARG A 274 13.13 19.41 4.96
C ARG A 274 11.78 18.95 5.52
N ALA A 275 11.00 19.87 6.10
CA ALA A 275 9.63 19.59 6.54
C ALA A 275 8.71 19.18 5.38
N GLU A 276 8.81 19.86 4.24
CA GLU A 276 8.02 19.52 3.04
C GLU A 276 8.44 18.19 2.43
N LEU A 277 9.75 17.91 2.39
CA LEU A 277 10.25 16.59 1.98
C LEU A 277 9.68 15.49 2.88
N ALA A 278 9.73 15.64 4.20
CA ALA A 278 9.21 14.64 5.14
C ALA A 278 7.72 14.34 4.88
N ALA A 279 6.91 15.38 4.68
CA ALA A 279 5.49 15.24 4.34
C ALA A 279 5.28 14.52 3.00
N MET A 280 6.05 14.88 1.97
CA MET A 280 5.96 14.24 0.64
C MET A 280 6.34 12.75 0.72
N VAL A 281 7.40 12.40 1.44
CA VAL A 281 7.85 11.01 1.61
C VAL A 281 6.76 10.18 2.28
N VAL A 282 6.22 10.63 3.43
CA VAL A 282 5.18 9.87 4.15
C VAL A 282 3.92 9.67 3.30
N ARG A 283 3.47 10.73 2.59
CA ARG A 283 2.29 10.65 1.73
C ARG A 283 2.52 9.79 0.49
N PHE A 284 3.72 9.82 -0.08
CA PHE A 284 4.09 9.02 -1.25
C PHE A 284 4.09 7.53 -0.94
N PHE A 285 4.55 7.16 0.24
CA PHE A 285 4.54 5.76 0.65
C PHE A 285 3.16 5.28 1.07
N GLY A 286 2.33 6.16 1.67
CA GLY A 286 0.96 5.82 2.14
C GLY A 286 0.89 4.77 3.27
N ALA A 287 1.96 4.02 3.44
CA ALA A 287 2.09 2.83 4.27
C ALA A 287 3.04 3.01 5.46
N VAL A 288 3.80 4.10 5.53
CA VAL A 288 4.68 4.39 6.69
C VAL A 288 3.85 4.32 7.96
N GLU A 289 4.38 3.65 8.98
CA GLU A 289 3.74 3.51 10.29
C GLU A 289 3.27 4.88 10.81
N GLU A 290 2.14 4.86 11.52
CA GLU A 290 1.59 6.06 12.14
C GLU A 290 2.50 6.51 13.29
N GLY A 291 3.45 7.39 12.99
CA GLY A 291 4.17 8.14 13.99
C GLY A 291 3.27 9.21 14.58
N SER A 292 3.55 9.62 15.81
CA SER A 292 2.81 10.69 16.45
C SER A 292 3.64 11.97 16.49
N ALA A 293 2.96 13.11 16.56
CA ALA A 293 3.63 14.40 16.68
C ALA A 293 4.42 14.51 18.00
N GLU A 294 3.94 13.83 19.05
CA GLU A 294 4.61 13.72 20.34
C GLU A 294 5.93 12.95 20.22
N LEU A 295 5.94 11.85 19.46
CA LEU A 295 7.17 11.10 19.20
C LEU A 295 8.23 11.98 18.53
N ALA A 296 7.82 12.83 17.58
CA ALA A 296 8.74 13.77 16.94
C ALA A 296 9.26 14.82 17.93
N ALA A 297 8.39 15.39 18.76
CA ALA A 297 8.78 16.38 19.77
C ALA A 297 9.71 15.80 20.86
N GLU A 298 9.62 14.50 21.14
CA GLU A 298 10.56 13.81 22.04
C GLU A 298 11.90 13.52 21.38
N ALA A 299 11.91 13.21 20.07
CA ALA A 299 13.09 12.79 19.33
C ALA A 299 13.92 13.96 18.78
N PHE A 300 13.32 15.15 18.60
CA PHE A 300 13.97 16.29 17.96
C PHE A 300 13.85 17.61 18.74
N ASP A 301 14.98 18.29 18.92
CA ASP A 301 15.09 19.51 19.74
C ASP A 301 14.36 20.73 19.15
N ASP A 302 14.11 20.72 17.83
CA ASP A 302 13.55 21.83 17.06
C ASP A 302 12.22 21.48 16.37
N VAL A 303 11.52 20.46 16.88
CA VAL A 303 10.18 20.05 16.42
C VAL A 303 9.23 20.11 17.61
N ASN A 304 8.15 20.88 17.48
CA ASN A 304 7.06 20.90 18.46
C ASN A 304 5.91 20.00 17.99
N ALA A 305 5.16 19.41 18.92
CA ALA A 305 4.02 18.55 18.55
C ALA A 305 2.92 19.29 17.76
N ASP A 306 2.79 20.60 17.96
CA ASP A 306 1.83 21.43 17.21
C ASP A 306 2.32 21.83 15.80
N ASP A 307 3.56 21.50 15.43
CA ASP A 307 4.06 21.79 14.10
C ASP A 307 3.31 20.90 13.07
N TRP A 308 2.85 21.49 11.97
CA TRP A 308 2.08 20.77 10.95
C TRP A 308 2.81 19.55 10.35
N TYR A 309 4.15 19.53 10.45
CA TYR A 309 5.00 18.45 9.96
C TYR A 309 5.38 17.43 11.03
N ALA A 310 5.07 17.66 12.31
CA ALA A 310 5.54 16.83 13.41
C ALA A 310 5.13 15.37 13.25
N GLY A 311 3.88 15.10 12.86
CA GLY A 311 3.42 13.73 12.58
C GLY A 311 4.24 13.04 11.49
N TYR A 312 4.60 13.75 10.41
CA TYR A 312 5.41 13.19 9.33
C TYR A 312 6.85 12.89 9.78
N VAL A 313 7.45 13.78 10.57
CA VAL A 313 8.78 13.57 11.15
C VAL A 313 8.76 12.37 12.10
N GLY A 314 7.73 12.26 12.93
CA GLY A 314 7.53 11.13 13.84
C GLY A 314 7.39 9.81 13.10
N SER A 315 6.65 9.79 11.98
CA SER A 315 6.52 8.60 11.12
C SER A 315 7.87 8.17 10.54
N LEU A 316 8.66 9.10 10.00
CA LEU A 316 9.97 8.78 9.44
C LEU A 316 11.00 8.37 10.51
N TYR A 317 10.94 8.96 11.69
CA TYR A 317 11.77 8.55 12.83
C TYR A 317 11.44 7.13 13.28
N ARG A 318 10.15 6.80 13.43
CA ARG A 318 9.72 5.44 13.78
C ARG A 318 10.15 4.41 12.74
N ALA A 319 10.05 4.77 11.45
CA ALA A 319 10.52 3.93 10.35
C ALA A 319 12.05 3.81 10.26
N GLY A 320 12.82 4.50 11.11
CA GLY A 320 14.28 4.49 11.08
C GLY A 320 14.90 5.26 9.91
N LEU A 321 14.10 6.08 9.21
CA LEU A 321 14.54 6.92 8.09
C LEU A 321 15.13 8.27 8.55
N LEU A 322 14.90 8.64 9.81
CA LEU A 322 15.53 9.78 10.46
C LEU A 322 16.17 9.34 11.77
N GLU A 323 17.30 9.95 12.11
CA GLU A 323 17.94 9.86 13.42
C GLU A 323 17.55 11.09 14.26
N GLY A 324 17.33 10.91 15.57
CA GLY A 324 16.96 12.00 16.48
C GLY A 324 18.05 13.06 16.66
N GLY A 325 17.69 14.23 17.18
CA GLY A 325 18.60 15.38 17.36
C GLY A 325 17.99 16.67 16.82
N THR A 326 18.68 17.37 15.92
CA THR A 326 18.14 18.61 15.32
C THR A 326 17.68 18.37 13.88
N PHE A 327 16.38 18.48 13.62
CA PHE A 327 15.77 18.15 12.33
C PHE A 327 16.03 19.21 11.25
N HIS A 328 16.14 20.48 11.62
CA HIS A 328 16.27 21.64 10.73
C HIS A 328 15.11 21.77 9.71
N PRO A 329 13.85 21.93 10.16
CA PRO A 329 12.66 21.83 9.30
C PRO A 329 12.64 22.83 8.14
N ASN A 330 13.23 24.02 8.31
CA ASN A 330 13.31 25.08 7.31
C ASN A 330 14.57 25.01 6.43
N GLY A 331 15.46 24.03 6.66
CA GLY A 331 16.61 23.79 5.80
C GLY A 331 16.16 23.35 4.40
N ASN A 332 16.84 23.82 3.36
CA ASN A 332 16.56 23.41 1.99
C ASN A 332 17.29 22.10 1.66
N VAL A 333 16.72 21.27 0.79
CA VAL A 333 17.26 19.93 0.48
C VAL A 333 18.05 19.89 -0.85
N THR A 334 19.01 18.97 -0.95
CA THR A 334 19.67 18.58 -2.20
C THR A 334 18.94 17.40 -2.87
N ALA A 335 19.21 17.15 -4.16
CA ALA A 335 18.65 15.99 -4.83
C ALA A 335 19.16 14.68 -4.21
N GLU A 336 20.45 14.64 -3.83
CA GLU A 336 21.06 13.51 -3.15
C GLU A 336 20.36 13.20 -1.82
N GLU A 337 20.00 14.21 -1.03
CA GLU A 337 19.25 14.00 0.22
C GLU A 337 17.87 13.37 -0.05
N ILE A 338 17.17 13.80 -1.10
CA ILE A 338 15.88 13.19 -1.51
C ILE A 338 16.10 11.73 -1.90
N TYR A 339 17.05 11.46 -2.79
CA TYR A 339 17.34 10.11 -3.27
C TYR A 339 17.78 9.16 -2.16
N ASN A 340 18.59 9.61 -1.20
CA ASN A 340 19.03 8.79 -0.08
C ASN A 340 17.88 8.36 0.83
N VAL A 341 16.95 9.28 1.15
CA VAL A 341 15.76 8.96 1.96
C VAL A 341 14.83 7.98 1.26
N LEU A 342 14.74 8.06 -0.07
CA LEU A 342 13.95 7.12 -0.85
C LEU A 342 14.65 5.76 -0.93
N TYR A 343 15.97 5.75 -1.18
CA TYR A 343 16.75 4.53 -1.37
C TYR A 343 17.01 3.73 -0.09
N SER A 344 16.74 4.28 1.10
CA SER A 344 16.84 3.53 2.35
C SER A 344 15.78 2.43 2.51
N ASP A 345 14.71 2.46 1.71
CA ASP A 345 13.68 1.42 1.72
C ASP A 345 13.99 0.30 0.69
N PRO A 346 14.02 -0.99 1.07
CA PRO A 346 14.33 -2.09 0.16
C PRO A 346 13.35 -2.26 -1.02
N VAL A 347 12.05 -1.96 -0.82
CA VAL A 347 11.07 -1.97 -1.91
C VAL A 347 11.43 -0.88 -2.90
N ILE A 348 11.81 0.29 -2.42
CA ILE A 348 12.28 1.36 -3.30
C ILE A 348 13.58 0.98 -4.02
N GLN A 349 14.56 0.36 -3.36
CA GLN A 349 15.77 -0.09 -4.05
C GLN A 349 15.45 -1.01 -5.24
N PHE A 350 14.46 -1.88 -5.07
CA PHE A 350 13.93 -2.69 -6.17
C PHE A 350 13.31 -1.82 -7.26
N LEU A 351 12.46 -0.83 -6.93
CA LEU A 351 11.86 0.08 -7.90
C LEU A 351 12.90 0.94 -8.65
N PHE A 352 13.99 1.33 -8.00
CA PHE A 352 15.07 2.08 -8.64
C PHE A 352 15.73 1.27 -9.78
N SER A 353 15.63 -0.06 -9.78
CA SER A 353 16.08 -0.90 -10.91
C SER A 353 15.29 -0.67 -12.21
N PHE A 354 14.13 -0.01 -12.13
CA PHE A 354 13.28 0.35 -13.26
C PHE A 354 13.55 1.75 -13.79
N LEU A 355 14.44 2.52 -13.15
CA LEU A 355 14.73 3.90 -13.50
C LEU A 355 15.97 4.01 -14.40
N ASP A 356 15.93 4.95 -15.35
CA ASP A 356 17.07 5.31 -16.21
C ASP A 356 18.11 6.21 -15.50
N GLY A 357 18.08 6.27 -14.17
CA GLY A 357 18.96 7.09 -13.32
C GLY A 357 18.28 8.35 -12.74
N PRO A 358 18.95 9.06 -11.82
CA PRO A 358 18.37 10.20 -11.11
C PRO A 358 18.15 11.43 -12.03
N ILE A 359 17.05 12.14 -11.81
CA ILE A 359 16.76 13.45 -12.39
C ILE A 359 17.88 14.43 -12.03
N GLN A 360 18.44 15.07 -13.06
CA GLN A 360 19.42 16.13 -12.89
C GLN A 360 18.70 17.43 -12.54
N THR A 361 19.09 18.07 -11.43
CA THR A 361 18.54 19.35 -10.99
C THR A 361 19.42 20.52 -11.47
N GLY A 362 18.82 21.70 -11.63
CA GLY A 362 19.47 22.90 -12.16
C GLY A 362 20.40 23.62 -11.18
N GLY A 363 20.44 23.18 -9.90
CA GLY A 363 21.27 23.77 -8.85
C GLY A 363 21.62 22.80 -7.73
N SER A 364 22.33 23.30 -6.72
CA SER A 364 22.75 22.52 -5.54
C SER A 364 21.62 22.22 -4.55
N ARG A 365 20.50 22.93 -4.66
CA ARG A 365 19.28 22.72 -3.88
C ARG A 365 18.09 22.54 -4.81
N VAL A 366 17.11 21.78 -4.36
CA VAL A 366 15.96 21.35 -5.16
C VAL A 366 14.81 22.34 -4.98
N THR A 367 14.27 22.82 -6.09
CA THR A 367 13.02 23.58 -6.11
C THR A 367 11.82 22.65 -5.94
N ARG A 368 10.65 23.19 -5.57
CA ARG A 368 9.42 22.39 -5.47
C ARG A 368 9.01 21.76 -6.80
N ALA A 369 9.22 22.44 -7.92
CA ALA A 369 8.99 21.86 -9.25
C ALA A 369 9.94 20.69 -9.55
N GLU A 370 11.22 20.80 -9.21
CA GLU A 370 12.18 19.70 -9.38
C GLU A 370 11.85 18.52 -8.46
N ALA A 371 11.40 18.78 -7.23
CA ALA A 371 10.94 17.74 -6.32
C ALA A 371 9.73 16.97 -6.90
N ALA A 372 8.79 17.68 -7.54
CA ALA A 372 7.68 17.04 -8.23
C ALA A 372 8.15 16.10 -9.35
N LEU A 373 9.18 16.49 -10.11
CA LEU A 373 9.76 15.62 -11.15
C LEU A 373 10.43 14.37 -10.56
N ILE A 374 11.15 14.51 -9.44
CA ILE A 374 11.82 13.38 -8.77
C ILE A 374 10.78 12.37 -8.26
N PHE A 375 9.73 12.83 -7.57
CA PHE A 375 8.68 11.94 -7.05
C PHE A 375 7.84 11.33 -8.17
N ASP A 376 7.62 12.04 -9.28
CA ASP A 376 6.90 11.50 -10.42
C ASP A 376 7.71 10.43 -11.17
N GLN A 377 9.03 10.56 -11.23
CA GLN A 377 9.90 9.48 -11.72
C GLN A 377 9.73 8.20 -10.88
N LEU A 378 9.66 8.31 -9.56
CA LEU A 378 9.41 7.16 -8.68
C LEU A 378 8.01 6.59 -8.86
N LEU A 379 7.01 7.46 -9.05
CA LEU A 379 5.64 7.03 -9.32
C LEU A 379 5.60 6.16 -10.58
N GLN A 380 6.30 6.57 -11.64
CA GLN A 380 6.41 5.78 -12.88
C GLN A 380 7.11 4.43 -12.64
N ALA A 381 8.13 4.36 -11.78
CA ALA A 381 8.75 3.09 -11.40
C ALA A 381 7.77 2.16 -10.65
N TYR A 382 6.99 2.71 -9.72
CA TYR A 382 5.92 1.98 -9.07
C TYR A 382 4.93 1.43 -10.09
N GLU A 383 4.40 2.28 -10.98
CA GLU A 383 3.43 1.89 -12.00
C GLU A 383 4.00 0.80 -12.91
N LEU A 384 5.25 0.91 -13.36
CA LEU A 384 5.91 -0.11 -14.17
C LEU A 384 6.11 -1.43 -13.42
N SER A 385 6.42 -1.39 -12.13
CA SER A 385 6.52 -2.60 -11.30
C SER A 385 5.19 -3.33 -11.19
N ILE A 386 4.09 -2.57 -11.04
CA ILE A 386 2.73 -3.09 -10.97
C ILE A 386 2.32 -3.68 -12.32
N GLU A 387 2.63 -3.00 -13.43
CA GLU A 387 2.38 -3.50 -14.78
C GLU A 387 3.10 -4.83 -15.03
N ARG A 388 4.36 -4.97 -14.60
CA ARG A 388 5.09 -6.25 -14.72
C ARG A 388 4.49 -7.33 -13.84
N ALA A 389 4.11 -7.01 -12.60
CA ALA A 389 3.44 -7.97 -11.72
C ALA A 389 2.10 -8.42 -12.30
N GLN A 390 1.32 -7.49 -12.85
CA GLN A 390 0.09 -7.78 -13.56
C GLN A 390 0.36 -8.65 -14.79
N GLN A 391 1.29 -8.28 -15.67
CA GLN A 391 1.67 -9.10 -16.83
C GLN A 391 2.07 -10.52 -16.42
N ARG A 392 2.86 -10.67 -15.35
CA ARG A 392 3.25 -11.97 -14.80
C ARG A 392 2.05 -12.77 -14.28
N SER A 393 1.13 -12.12 -13.56
CA SER A 393 -0.13 -12.74 -13.13
C SER A 393 -0.89 -13.29 -14.35
N LEU A 394 -1.02 -12.50 -15.41
CA LEU A 394 -1.85 -12.81 -16.57
C LEU A 394 -1.20 -13.79 -17.58
N GLN A 395 0.14 -13.89 -17.61
CA GLN A 395 0.90 -14.80 -18.50
C GLN A 395 1.01 -16.24 -17.98
N GLY A 396 0.70 -16.46 -16.69
CA GLY A 396 0.79 -17.75 -16.00
C GLY A 396 -0.14 -18.82 -16.54
#